data_AF-A0A1H8P787-F1
#
_entry.id   AF-A0A1H8P787-F1
#
_cell.length_a   1.000
_cell.length_b   1.000
_cell.length_c   1.000
_cell.angle_alpha   90.00
_cell.angle_beta   90.00
_cell.angle_gamma   90.00
#
_symmetry.space_group_name_H-M   'P 1'
#
loop_
_entity.id
_entity.type
_entity.pdbx_description
1 polymer ?
#
loop_
_entity_poly.entity_id
_entity_poly.type
_entity_poly.pdbx_seq_one_letter_code
_entity_poly.pdbx_strand_id
1 'polypeptide(L)'
;MAARKKDEPGGLPDGLIVGVIAFLLGVTLLVWTATGVAGLLAHGSWPSAVHFTRTPRAMRSLVQQPHDMAAAWPGAPAGELSSSGLFWGVFVAQIVLLLTAAMWLLNRIARLRGHRPARRTRAPRRAPQVRELEEEEEEESAAGADSAPVPRPRDGVPTAKNGAGPGYPAGSAGSADSSLDAWFRTVPRATAPAARDDAPTARLAPLTDRPADAAGFAGTGPGGPGGPGGGAEHVAAGHAERHAAALADGEVTRTYALFAAPRGDKAKRVVQPAVLAAAGPVVVTTADADTYQQTVGNRAKLGPVHVYDPGHLLDVPGRLRWAPHDGCERPETARIRAAALLAPLRTARADEAIVHDTAATLLRCWLHAAAVDGQPFRQIHRWAAGGATSGDAVRILRTDAGAASGWSGELESVVHAHPERRDAAQALIRRVMAPLNAVHFRDACNPGRSGGLDLASFTAERGTLYVVGERIEDPRSRPGAMPLLTALVSCVVEHGRHMAEGSSAGRLDPPLTFVLDDVAALAPVPELPRLLSGGHAAGLPALAVLRSPEQALARWQVPLWQDADVRLALGAETAATLPPSVPDAVLLP
;
A
#
# COMPACT_ATOMS: atom_id res chain seq x y z
N MET A 1 -26.73 9.49 40.73
CA MET A 1 -26.07 10.67 40.13
C MET A 1 -24.66 10.28 39.70
N ALA A 2 -24.36 10.32 38.40
CA ALA A 2 -23.00 10.35 37.86
C ALA A 2 -23.11 10.96 36.46
N ALA A 3 -22.49 12.12 36.22
CA ALA A 3 -22.68 12.87 34.99
C ALA A 3 -21.92 12.22 33.82
N ARG A 4 -22.64 11.85 32.77
CA ARG A 4 -22.06 11.32 31.53
C ARG A 4 -21.50 12.49 30.73
N LYS A 5 -20.17 12.59 30.63
CA LYS A 5 -19.51 13.62 29.82
C LYS A 5 -19.82 13.34 28.34
N LYS A 6 -20.31 14.35 27.61
CA LYS A 6 -20.39 14.30 26.14
C LYS A 6 -19.01 14.60 25.58
N ASP A 7 -18.53 13.76 24.67
CA ASP A 7 -17.38 14.09 23.83
C ASP A 7 -17.89 14.71 22.52
N GLU A 8 -17.33 15.87 22.17
CA GLU A 8 -17.70 16.68 21.00
C GLU A 8 -16.85 16.33 19.76
N PRO A 9 -17.28 16.71 18.54
CA PRO A 9 -16.70 16.19 17.30
C PRO A 9 -15.27 16.70 17.04
N GLY A 10 -14.40 15.79 16.59
CA GLY A 10 -12.99 16.09 16.32
C GLY A 10 -12.78 17.12 15.21
N GLY A 11 -12.32 18.31 15.61
CA GLY A 11 -11.68 19.29 14.72
C GLY A 11 -10.27 18.85 14.29
N LEU A 12 -9.59 19.70 13.52
CA LEU A 12 -8.14 19.55 13.31
C LEU A 12 -7.43 19.48 14.67
N PRO A 13 -6.44 18.59 14.87
CA PRO A 13 -5.77 18.49 16.16
C PRO A 13 -5.13 19.84 16.50
N ASP A 14 -5.42 20.38 17.70
CA ASP A 14 -4.99 21.73 18.10
C ASP A 14 -3.48 21.93 17.96
N GLY A 15 -2.68 20.87 18.19
CA GLY A 15 -1.23 20.91 17.98
C GLY A 15 -0.80 21.17 16.53
N LEU A 16 -1.59 20.76 15.53
CA LEU A 16 -1.35 21.09 14.11
C LEU A 16 -1.71 22.55 13.82
N ILE A 17 -2.84 23.04 14.36
CA ILE A 17 -3.26 24.44 14.21
C ILE A 17 -2.21 25.36 14.86
N VAL A 18 -1.83 25.08 16.11
CA VAL A 18 -0.79 25.81 16.85
C VAL A 18 0.56 25.71 16.14
N GLY A 19 0.92 24.54 15.59
CA GLY A 19 2.15 24.36 14.82
C GLY A 19 2.19 25.20 13.53
N VAL A 20 1.09 25.24 12.77
CA VAL A 20 0.98 26.07 11.55
C VAL A 20 0.97 27.56 11.89
N ILE A 21 0.26 27.98 12.93
CA ILE A 21 0.27 29.38 13.41
C ILE A 21 1.67 29.79 13.87
N ALA A 22 2.35 28.96 14.67
CA ALA A 22 3.71 29.23 15.13
C ALA A 22 4.71 29.31 13.97
N PHE A 23 4.58 28.44 12.96
CA PHE A 23 5.40 28.48 11.75
C PHE A 23 5.17 29.78 10.95
N LEU A 24 3.91 30.15 10.70
CA LEU A 24 3.57 31.37 9.96
C LEU A 24 4.04 32.64 10.70
N LEU A 25 3.88 32.70 12.02
CA LEU A 25 4.40 33.79 12.85
C LEU A 25 5.94 33.82 12.84
N GLY A 26 6.60 32.66 12.91
CA GLY A 26 8.06 32.56 12.85
C GLY A 26 8.64 33.05 11.53
N VAL A 27 8.06 32.65 10.39
CA VAL A 27 8.48 33.12 9.06
C VAL A 27 8.18 34.62 8.90
N THR A 28 7.02 35.10 9.37
CA THR A 28 6.67 36.54 9.35
C THR A 28 7.66 37.36 10.17
N LEU A 29 8.05 36.88 11.35
CA LEU A 29 9.08 37.53 12.18
C LEU A 29 10.43 37.56 11.46
N LEU A 30 10.85 36.45 10.86
CA LEU A 30 12.15 36.32 10.18
C LEU A 30 12.25 37.22 8.93
N VAL A 31 11.18 37.34 8.14
CA VAL A 31 11.12 38.32 7.04
C VAL A 31 11.22 39.76 7.57
N TRP A 32 10.49 40.08 8.65
CA TRP A 32 10.52 41.42 9.25
C TRP A 32 11.91 41.79 9.81
N THR A 33 12.55 40.87 10.56
CA THR A 33 13.91 41.07 11.08
C THR A 33 14.95 41.11 9.97
N ALA A 34 14.80 40.32 8.91
CA ALA A 34 15.71 40.38 7.76
C ALA A 34 15.61 41.72 7.02
N THR A 35 14.39 42.23 6.76
CA THR A 35 14.22 43.56 6.13
C THR A 35 14.81 44.68 6.98
N GLY A 36 14.52 44.68 8.29
CA GLY A 36 15.00 45.73 9.19
C GLY A 36 16.52 45.72 9.40
N VAL A 37 17.12 44.53 9.60
CA VAL A 37 18.57 44.39 9.74
C VAL A 37 19.31 44.69 8.43
N ALA A 38 18.78 44.28 7.27
CA ALA A 38 19.39 44.64 5.99
C ALA A 38 19.31 46.15 5.72
N GLY A 39 18.20 46.82 6.07
CA GLY A 39 18.10 48.28 6.03
C GLY A 39 19.08 48.98 6.97
N LEU A 40 19.22 48.49 8.21
CA LEU A 40 20.19 49.00 9.19
C LEU A 40 21.64 48.85 8.71
N LEU A 41 21.98 47.73 8.05
CA LEU A 41 23.32 47.50 7.48
C LEU A 41 23.58 48.34 6.23
N ALA A 42 22.57 48.66 5.42
CA ALA A 42 22.71 49.45 4.20
C ALA A 42 22.73 50.97 4.47
N HIS A 43 21.93 51.45 5.43
CA HIS A 43 21.63 52.88 5.60
C HIS A 43 21.84 53.39 7.04
N GLY A 44 22.42 52.57 7.93
CA GLY A 44 22.78 52.97 9.31
C GLY A 44 21.59 53.24 10.24
N SER A 45 20.35 53.05 9.79
CA SER A 45 19.13 53.29 10.55
C SER A 45 18.06 52.23 10.22
N TRP A 46 17.14 51.99 11.16
CA TRP A 46 16.05 51.04 10.93
C TRP A 46 14.96 51.67 10.03
N PRO A 47 14.56 51.05 8.91
CA PRO A 47 13.63 51.65 7.96
C PRO A 47 12.26 51.96 8.58
N SER A 48 11.77 53.17 8.34
CA SER A 48 10.55 53.70 8.97
C SER A 48 9.28 52.98 8.52
N ALA A 49 9.25 52.51 7.27
CA ALA A 49 8.11 51.85 6.65
C ALA A 49 7.94 50.35 7.03
N VAL A 50 8.93 49.74 7.70
CA VAL A 50 9.00 48.29 7.95
C VAL A 50 8.27 47.92 9.24
N HIS A 51 6.94 47.92 9.17
CA HIS A 51 6.05 47.49 10.25
C HIS A 51 5.73 46.00 10.19
N PHE A 52 5.84 45.31 11.33
CA PHE A 52 5.53 43.88 11.49
C PHE A 52 4.13 43.49 10.97
N THR A 53 3.13 44.37 11.13
CA THR A 53 1.75 44.15 10.67
C THR A 53 1.59 44.16 9.15
N ARG A 54 2.55 44.73 8.40
CA ARG A 54 2.54 44.76 6.93
C ARG A 54 3.36 43.63 6.30
N THR A 55 4.20 42.95 7.08
CA THR A 55 5.09 41.89 6.61
C THR A 55 4.39 40.74 5.86
N PRO A 56 3.18 40.26 6.22
CA PRO A 56 2.50 39.22 5.44
C PRO A 56 2.20 39.63 3.98
N ARG A 57 1.95 40.93 3.73
CA ARG A 57 1.76 41.47 2.37
C ARG A 57 3.10 41.60 1.65
N ALA A 58 4.14 42.06 2.35
CA ALA A 58 5.49 42.12 1.81
C ALA A 58 6.01 40.73 1.40
N MET A 59 5.82 39.72 2.25
CA MET A 59 6.17 38.32 1.97
C MET A 59 5.49 37.80 0.69
N ARG A 60 4.20 38.09 0.49
CA ARG A 60 3.49 37.72 -0.75
C ARG A 60 4.11 38.38 -1.98
N SER A 61 4.54 39.64 -1.88
CA SER A 61 5.22 40.34 -2.98
C SER A 61 6.60 39.76 -3.27
N LEU A 62 7.40 39.47 -2.23
CA LEU A 62 8.74 38.86 -2.37
C LEU A 62 8.70 37.45 -2.97
N VAL A 63 7.63 36.69 -2.76
CA VAL A 63 7.41 35.40 -3.43
C VAL A 63 7.13 35.57 -4.93
N GLN A 64 6.48 36.67 -5.34
CA GLN A 64 6.16 36.96 -6.74
C GLN A 64 7.31 37.67 -7.48
N GLN A 65 8.07 38.51 -6.79
CA GLN A 65 9.18 39.30 -7.33
C GLN A 65 10.36 39.31 -6.34
N PRO A 66 11.19 38.25 -6.30
CA PRO A 66 12.23 38.06 -5.27
C PRO A 66 13.32 39.13 -5.21
N HIS A 67 13.47 39.92 -6.27
CA HIS A 67 14.50 40.94 -6.39
C HIS A 67 14.01 42.37 -6.15
N ASP A 68 12.69 42.59 -6.05
CA ASP A 68 12.10 43.93 -5.89
C ASP A 68 11.66 44.16 -4.43
N MET A 69 12.53 44.81 -3.67
CA MET A 69 12.26 45.21 -2.29
C MET A 69 11.27 46.39 -2.21
N ALA A 70 11.19 47.24 -3.24
CA ALA A 70 10.30 48.39 -3.27
C ALA A 70 8.84 47.98 -3.49
N ALA A 71 8.60 47.00 -4.37
CA ALA A 71 7.29 46.37 -4.52
C ALA A 71 6.78 45.71 -3.22
N ALA A 72 7.69 45.13 -2.43
CA ALA A 72 7.37 44.54 -1.14
C ALA A 72 6.98 45.57 -0.06
N TRP A 73 7.55 46.77 -0.11
CA TRP A 73 7.30 47.85 0.85
C TRP A 73 6.93 49.17 0.14
N PRO A 74 5.74 49.24 -0.50
CA PRO A 74 5.34 50.32 -1.43
C PRO A 74 5.05 51.68 -0.77
N GLY A 75 5.49 51.88 0.47
CA GLY A 75 5.44 53.16 1.20
C GLY A 75 6.79 53.55 1.82
N ALA A 76 7.89 52.86 1.45
CA ALA A 76 9.24 53.23 1.86
C ALA A 76 9.82 54.29 0.89
N PRO A 77 10.56 55.30 1.38
CA PRO A 77 11.35 56.17 0.52
C PRO A 77 12.38 55.37 -0.28
N ALA A 78 12.64 55.80 -1.52
CA ALA A 78 13.49 55.07 -2.49
C ALA A 78 14.98 54.92 -2.11
N GLY A 79 15.37 55.35 -0.90
CA GLY A 79 16.71 55.20 -0.34
C GLY A 79 16.76 54.59 1.07
N GLU A 80 15.66 54.03 1.61
CA GLU A 80 15.66 53.32 2.91
C GLU A 80 15.81 51.80 2.78
N LEU A 81 15.52 51.22 1.60
CA LEU A 81 15.46 49.76 1.39
C LEU A 81 16.78 49.20 0.87
N SER A 82 17.30 48.18 1.54
CA SER A 82 18.52 47.47 1.13
C SER A 82 18.40 46.81 -0.24
N SER A 83 19.54 46.58 -0.90
CA SER A 83 19.59 45.71 -2.08
C SER A 83 19.04 44.31 -1.77
N SER A 84 18.41 43.67 -2.77
CA SER A 84 17.77 42.37 -2.57
C SER A 84 18.77 41.27 -2.18
N GLY A 85 20.01 41.34 -2.69
CA GLY A 85 21.10 40.45 -2.28
C GLY A 85 21.44 40.56 -0.79
N LEU A 86 21.48 41.78 -0.22
CA LEU A 86 21.75 41.97 1.21
C LEU A 86 20.60 41.43 2.08
N PHE A 87 19.34 41.67 1.68
CA PHE A 87 18.17 41.10 2.35
C PHE A 87 18.24 39.57 2.40
N TRP A 88 18.47 38.91 1.25
CA TRP A 88 18.52 37.44 1.20
C TRP A 88 19.72 36.87 1.96
N GLY A 89 20.87 37.54 1.95
CA GLY A 89 22.03 37.17 2.77
C GLY A 89 21.72 37.21 4.27
N VAL A 90 21.08 38.29 4.75
CA VAL A 90 20.66 38.43 6.15
C VAL A 90 19.58 37.40 6.53
N PHE A 91 18.61 37.15 5.65
CA PHE A 91 17.55 36.16 5.84
C PHE A 91 18.13 34.74 6.00
N VAL A 92 19.03 34.32 5.11
CA VAL A 92 19.70 33.02 5.19
C VAL A 92 20.59 32.92 6.44
N ALA A 93 21.34 33.98 6.78
CA ALA A 93 22.15 34.00 8.00
C ALA A 93 21.30 33.83 9.29
N GLN A 94 20.11 34.43 9.35
CA GLN A 94 19.17 34.26 10.47
C GLN A 94 18.67 32.80 10.57
N ILE A 95 18.36 32.15 9.44
CA ILE A 95 17.97 30.73 9.43
C ILE A 95 19.11 29.83 9.91
N VAL A 96 20.33 30.02 9.40
CA VAL A 96 21.51 29.25 9.81
C VAL A 96 21.79 29.41 11.31
N LEU A 97 21.68 30.64 11.83
CA LEU A 97 21.84 30.92 13.26
C LEU A 97 20.78 30.20 14.11
N LEU A 98 19.51 30.25 13.71
CA LEU A 98 18.41 29.58 14.42
C LEU A 98 18.54 28.05 14.39
N LEU A 99 18.91 27.46 13.25
CA LEU A 99 19.15 26.02 13.15
C LEU A 99 20.34 25.59 14.02
N THR A 100 21.41 26.37 14.04
CA THR A 100 22.58 26.12 14.89
C THR A 100 22.22 26.23 16.38
N ALA A 101 21.47 27.26 16.77
CA ALA A 101 21.01 27.44 18.15
C ALA A 101 20.04 26.33 18.59
N ALA A 102 19.12 25.90 17.72
CA ALA A 102 18.22 24.79 17.98
C ALA A 102 18.97 23.46 18.15
N MET A 103 19.92 23.16 17.25
CA MET A 103 20.78 21.98 17.34
C MET A 103 21.63 22.00 18.63
N TRP A 104 22.21 23.15 18.98
CA TRP A 104 22.96 23.33 20.22
C TRP A 104 22.07 23.11 21.46
N LEU A 105 20.85 23.66 21.47
CA LEU A 105 19.89 23.50 22.56
C LEU A 105 19.44 22.04 22.71
N LEU A 106 19.14 21.34 21.61
CA LEU A 106 18.84 19.91 21.58
C LEU A 106 20.00 19.08 22.17
N ASN A 107 21.23 19.36 21.74
CA ASN A 107 22.44 18.68 22.20
C ASN A 107 22.72 18.98 23.70
N ARG A 108 22.47 20.21 24.16
CA ARG A 108 22.58 20.62 25.57
C ARG A 108 21.52 19.95 26.44
N ILE A 109 20.28 19.87 25.99
CA ILE A 109 19.19 19.16 26.70
C ILE A 109 19.47 17.66 26.75
N ALA A 110 20.01 17.06 25.69
CA ALA A 110 20.42 15.65 25.69
C ALA A 110 21.51 15.38 26.75
N ARG A 111 22.54 16.24 26.84
CA ARG A 111 23.60 16.14 27.86
C ARG A 111 23.06 16.31 29.28
N LEU A 112 22.14 17.26 29.50
CA LEU A 112 21.49 17.48 30.81
C LEU A 112 20.54 16.34 31.21
N ARG A 113 19.90 15.67 30.25
CA ARG A 113 19.05 14.48 30.51
C ARG A 113 19.85 13.17 30.68
N GLY A 114 21.14 13.18 30.32
CA GLY A 114 22.04 12.02 30.46
C GLY A 114 22.40 11.65 31.91
N HIS A 115 22.06 12.46 32.90
CA HIS A 115 22.34 12.20 34.32
C HIS A 115 21.08 11.89 35.12
N ARG A 116 20.49 10.72 34.88
CA ARG A 116 19.60 10.04 35.84
C ARG A 116 20.29 8.78 36.35
N PRO A 117 20.70 8.71 37.64
CA PRO A 117 21.39 7.53 38.15
C PRO A 117 20.43 6.34 38.24
N ALA A 118 20.65 5.34 37.39
CA ALA A 118 19.97 4.05 37.48
C ALA A 118 20.44 3.31 38.73
N ARG A 119 19.61 3.30 39.78
CA ARG A 119 19.87 2.60 41.04
C ARG A 119 19.84 1.08 40.82
N ARG A 120 21.00 0.46 40.58
CA ARG A 120 21.16 -1.00 40.66
C ARG A 120 22.36 -1.43 41.52
N THR A 121 22.00 -2.34 42.40
CA THR A 121 22.70 -3.17 43.38
C THR A 121 24.19 -3.49 43.15
N ARG A 122 24.97 -3.29 44.22
CA ARG A 122 26.30 -3.86 44.56
C ARG A 122 26.39 -5.36 44.19
N ALA A 123 27.48 -5.87 43.61
CA ALA A 123 28.67 -6.36 44.33
C ALA A 123 29.87 -6.68 43.37
N PRO A 124 31.12 -6.87 43.87
CA PRO A 124 32.34 -6.53 43.12
C PRO A 124 33.38 -7.66 42.89
N ARG A 125 34.33 -7.47 41.94
CA ARG A 125 35.77 -7.77 42.14
C ARG A 125 36.73 -7.18 41.09
N ARG A 126 37.92 -6.78 41.58
CA ARG A 126 39.27 -6.51 40.97
C ARG A 126 39.48 -6.79 39.45
N ALA A 127 40.37 -6.08 38.74
CA ALA A 127 41.73 -5.63 39.13
C ALA A 127 42.18 -4.31 38.42
N PRO A 128 43.41 -3.78 38.63
CA PRO A 128 43.74 -2.37 38.36
C PRO A 128 44.35 -2.11 36.98
N GLN A 129 44.36 -0.83 36.58
CA GLN A 129 45.39 -0.26 35.72
C GLN A 129 45.68 1.19 36.14
N VAL A 130 46.95 1.58 36.03
CA VAL A 130 47.52 2.83 36.54
C VAL A 130 48.34 3.45 35.41
N ARG A 131 47.95 4.68 35.00
CA ARG A 131 48.79 5.76 34.41
C ARG A 131 49.50 5.48 33.06
N GLU A 132 49.41 6.42 32.10
CA GLU A 132 50.51 7.34 31.66
C GLU A 132 51.42 6.70 30.58
N LEU A 133 51.91 7.34 29.50
CA LEU A 133 51.75 8.71 28.91
C LEU A 133 51.48 8.59 27.37
N GLU A 134 51.24 9.67 26.59
CA GLU A 134 52.19 10.42 25.71
C GLU A 134 53.08 9.50 24.83
N GLU A 135 53.36 9.75 23.54
CA GLU A 135 53.44 10.99 22.73
C GLU A 135 53.43 10.63 21.22
N GLU A 136 53.23 11.60 20.32
CA GLU A 136 53.84 11.82 18.96
C GLU A 136 54.07 10.62 17.95
N GLU A 137 54.14 10.77 16.62
CA GLU A 137 54.25 11.93 15.72
C GLU A 137 53.71 11.61 14.29
N GLU A 138 53.84 12.59 13.39
CA GLU A 138 53.65 12.61 11.92
C GLU A 138 54.42 11.49 11.16
N GLU A 139 54.33 11.23 9.86
CA GLU A 139 53.44 11.42 8.69
C GLU A 139 54.28 10.82 7.50
N GLU A 140 53.69 10.63 6.32
CA GLU A 140 54.40 10.39 5.03
C GLU A 140 55.18 9.06 4.85
N SER A 141 55.33 8.42 3.69
CA SER A 141 54.51 8.14 2.51
C SER A 141 55.38 7.25 1.58
N ALA A 142 54.72 6.48 0.72
CA ALA A 142 55.22 6.00 -0.58
C ALA A 142 56.28 4.86 -0.70
N ALA A 143 55.85 3.90 -1.53
CA ALA A 143 56.59 3.22 -2.61
C ALA A 143 57.45 1.97 -2.30
N GLY A 144 57.40 1.03 -3.26
CA GLY A 144 58.25 -0.16 -3.34
C GLY A 144 57.45 -1.41 -3.75
N ALA A 145 57.52 -1.79 -5.02
CA ALA A 145 56.79 -2.95 -5.56
C ALA A 145 57.72 -4.12 -5.92
N ASP A 146 57.11 -5.32 -5.86
CA ASP A 146 57.35 -6.48 -6.73
C ASP A 146 58.48 -7.51 -6.43
N SER A 147 58.22 -8.73 -6.91
CA SER A 147 59.05 -9.94 -7.04
C SER A 147 59.24 -10.91 -5.84
N ALA A 148 59.21 -12.21 -6.18
CA ALA A 148 59.14 -13.40 -5.29
C ALA A 148 60.54 -14.11 -5.18
N PRO A 149 60.77 -15.37 -4.65
CA PRO A 149 59.86 -16.52 -4.49
C PRO A 149 60.05 -17.42 -3.22
N VAL A 150 59.40 -18.60 -3.23
CA VAL A 150 59.22 -19.65 -2.19
C VAL A 150 60.48 -20.50 -1.91
N PRO A 151 60.56 -21.25 -0.77
CA PRO A 151 60.22 -22.69 -0.81
C PRO A 151 59.51 -23.29 0.46
N ARG A 152 58.83 -24.43 0.29
CA ARG A 152 58.31 -25.31 1.39
C ARG A 152 59.37 -26.37 1.77
N PRO A 153 59.36 -27.00 2.98
CA PRO A 153 58.63 -28.27 3.22
C PRO A 153 58.17 -28.45 4.72
N ARG A 154 57.52 -29.52 5.26
CA ARG A 154 56.70 -30.68 4.78
C ARG A 154 55.88 -31.32 5.95
N ASP A 155 54.95 -32.21 5.60
CA ASP A 155 54.43 -33.44 6.28
C ASP A 155 54.01 -33.48 7.78
N GLY A 156 52.98 -34.29 8.08
CA GLY A 156 52.77 -34.88 9.42
C GLY A 156 51.32 -35.06 9.91
N VAL A 157 50.66 -36.17 9.55
CA VAL A 157 49.46 -36.69 10.26
C VAL A 157 49.82 -38.04 10.89
N PRO A 158 49.40 -38.29 12.14
CA PRO A 158 48.92 -39.65 12.47
C PRO A 158 47.60 -39.69 13.25
N THR A 159 47.02 -40.88 13.27
CA THR A 159 45.67 -41.25 13.74
C THR A 159 45.68 -42.06 15.04
N ALA A 160 44.60 -42.00 15.84
CA ALA A 160 44.15 -42.99 16.86
C ALA A 160 43.00 -42.41 17.73
N LYS A 161 42.17 -43.16 18.48
CA LYS A 161 41.44 -44.43 18.25
C LYS A 161 40.45 -44.67 19.42
N ASN A 162 39.17 -44.90 19.12
CA ASN A 162 38.14 -45.72 19.81
C ASN A 162 37.97 -45.79 21.37
N GLY A 163 36.73 -45.47 21.82
CA GLY A 163 35.87 -46.32 22.68
C GLY A 163 35.96 -46.20 24.22
N ALA A 164 35.01 -46.73 25.02
CA ALA A 164 33.59 -47.09 24.81
C ALA A 164 32.88 -47.50 26.14
N GLY A 165 31.75 -46.87 26.50
CA GLY A 165 30.73 -47.36 27.48
C GLY A 165 31.16 -47.64 28.93
N PRO A 166 30.26 -48.15 29.81
CA PRO A 166 28.80 -48.33 29.68
C PRO A 166 28.02 -47.04 30.15
N GLY A 167 26.74 -46.98 30.56
CA GLY A 167 25.66 -47.96 30.76
C GLY A 167 24.31 -47.29 31.13
N TYR A 168 23.30 -48.05 31.57
CA TYR A 168 21.96 -47.56 32.01
C TYR A 168 21.38 -48.44 33.15
N PRO A 169 20.40 -47.95 33.94
CA PRO A 169 19.02 -48.42 33.76
C PRO A 169 17.94 -47.31 33.78
N ALA A 170 16.69 -47.69 33.48
CA ALA A 170 15.59 -46.81 33.07
C ALA A 170 14.71 -46.23 34.19
N GLY A 171 13.99 -45.12 33.91
CA GLY A 171 12.93 -44.59 34.79
C GLY A 171 12.12 -43.39 34.25
N SER A 172 10.86 -43.65 33.91
CA SER A 172 9.73 -42.70 33.69
C SER A 172 9.76 -41.70 32.52
N ALA A 173 8.57 -41.46 31.96
CA ALA A 173 8.30 -40.62 30.78
C ALA A 173 7.85 -39.20 31.14
N GLY A 174 7.95 -38.26 30.20
CA GLY A 174 7.50 -36.87 30.38
C GLY A 174 7.79 -35.96 29.19
N SER A 175 7.25 -36.28 28.00
CA SER A 175 7.38 -35.43 26.81
C SER A 175 6.53 -34.16 26.96
N ALA A 176 7.19 -33.00 27.01
CA ALA A 176 6.54 -31.69 27.08
C ALA A 176 6.14 -31.18 25.68
N ASP A 177 5.18 -31.86 25.05
CA ASP A 177 4.40 -31.36 23.90
C ASP A 177 2.91 -31.52 24.24
N SER A 178 2.27 -30.43 24.71
CA SER A 178 0.90 -30.52 25.26
C SER A 178 0.04 -29.25 25.10
N SER A 179 0.17 -28.54 23.98
CA SER A 179 -0.80 -27.50 23.57
C SER A 179 -1.59 -27.84 22.30
N LEU A 180 -1.00 -28.56 21.33
CA LEU A 180 -1.66 -28.96 20.08
C LEU A 180 -2.51 -30.24 20.22
N ASP A 181 -1.99 -31.29 20.87
CA ASP A 181 -2.68 -32.58 21.04
C ASP A 181 -3.87 -32.56 22.02
N ALA A 182 -3.99 -31.49 22.82
CA ALA A 182 -5.16 -31.27 23.66
C ALA A 182 -6.35 -30.75 22.84
N TRP A 183 -6.09 -29.94 21.80
CA TRP A 183 -7.11 -29.30 20.97
C TRP A 183 -7.86 -30.30 20.07
N PHE A 184 -7.14 -31.28 19.49
CA PHE A 184 -7.75 -32.32 18.65
C PHE A 184 -8.71 -33.29 19.38
N ARG A 185 -8.81 -33.21 20.72
CA ARG A 185 -9.72 -34.06 21.53
C ARG A 185 -11.06 -33.40 21.85
N THR A 186 -11.22 -32.09 21.65
CA THR A 186 -12.45 -31.36 22.01
C THR A 186 -13.37 -31.05 20.83
N VAL A 187 -12.96 -31.36 19.60
CA VAL A 187 -13.83 -31.30 18.42
C VAL A 187 -14.71 -32.56 18.39
N PRO A 188 -16.05 -32.45 18.35
CA PRO A 188 -16.92 -33.59 18.11
C PRO A 188 -16.58 -34.21 16.74
N ARG A 189 -16.03 -35.42 16.71
CA ARG A 189 -15.86 -36.16 15.46
C ARG A 189 -17.25 -36.43 14.89
N ALA A 190 -17.53 -35.87 13.71
CA ALA A 190 -18.70 -36.25 12.94
C ALA A 190 -18.67 -37.77 12.70
N THR A 191 -19.71 -38.47 13.17
CA THR A 191 -19.92 -39.87 12.84
C THR A 191 -20.01 -40.00 11.33
N ALA A 192 -19.19 -40.89 10.75
CA ALA A 192 -19.28 -41.21 9.33
C ALA A 192 -20.71 -41.63 8.98
N PRO A 193 -21.30 -41.15 7.86
CA PRO A 193 -22.63 -41.57 7.46
C PRO A 193 -22.60 -43.08 7.18
N ALA A 194 -23.54 -43.81 7.77
CA ALA A 194 -23.70 -45.23 7.48
C ALA A 194 -23.98 -45.41 5.98
N ALA A 195 -23.31 -46.40 5.36
CA ALA A 195 -23.58 -46.79 3.99
C ALA A 195 -25.09 -47.09 3.84
N ARG A 196 -25.70 -46.51 2.82
CA ARG A 196 -27.04 -46.88 2.34
C ARG A 196 -26.89 -47.44 0.94
N ASP A 197 -27.61 -48.53 0.71
CA ASP A 197 -27.38 -49.44 -0.40
C ASP A 197 -27.65 -48.81 -1.78
N ASP A 198 -26.85 -49.21 -2.76
CA ASP A 198 -27.09 -48.93 -4.17
C ASP A 198 -28.31 -49.71 -4.69
N ALA A 199 -29.31 -49.00 -5.22
CA ALA A 199 -30.28 -49.55 -6.16
C ALA A 199 -30.80 -48.45 -7.12
N PRO A 200 -30.94 -48.72 -8.43
CA PRO A 200 -31.06 -47.65 -9.43
C PRO A 200 -32.50 -47.25 -9.81
N THR A 201 -32.59 -46.17 -10.59
CA THR A 201 -33.71 -45.72 -11.44
C THR A 201 -35.00 -45.20 -10.80
N ALA A 202 -35.20 -43.89 -10.94
CA ALA A 202 -36.50 -43.32 -11.33
C ALA A 202 -36.24 -42.29 -12.46
N ARG A 203 -36.94 -42.44 -13.60
CA ARG A 203 -36.80 -41.52 -14.75
C ARG A 203 -37.50 -40.20 -14.44
N LEU A 204 -36.82 -39.06 -14.64
CA LEU A 204 -37.50 -37.77 -14.73
C LEU A 204 -38.33 -37.72 -16.03
N ALA A 205 -39.56 -37.23 -15.92
CA ALA A 205 -40.49 -37.11 -17.04
C ALA A 205 -40.07 -35.96 -17.99
N PRO A 206 -40.37 -36.04 -19.30
CA PRO A 206 -40.02 -34.99 -20.24
C PRO A 206 -40.85 -33.72 -20.01
N LEU A 207 -40.18 -32.58 -19.97
CA LEU A 207 -40.81 -31.26 -20.01
C LEU A 207 -41.35 -31.00 -21.42
N THR A 208 -42.66 -31.13 -21.59
CA THR A 208 -43.36 -30.71 -22.82
C THR A 208 -43.83 -29.26 -22.73
N ASP A 209 -43.83 -28.61 -23.90
CA ASP A 209 -44.47 -27.33 -24.23
C ASP A 209 -44.03 -26.07 -23.46
N ARG A 210 -43.03 -25.41 -24.06
CA ARG A 210 -42.98 -23.94 -24.17
C ARG A 210 -43.05 -23.61 -25.66
N PRO A 211 -43.95 -22.75 -26.14
CA PRO A 211 -44.11 -22.48 -27.57
C PRO A 211 -42.84 -21.84 -28.14
N ALA A 212 -42.46 -22.30 -29.33
CA ALA A 212 -41.29 -21.81 -30.05
C ALA A 212 -41.71 -20.73 -31.04
N ASP A 213 -41.16 -19.52 -30.90
CA ASP A 213 -41.14 -18.52 -31.96
C ASP A 213 -39.69 -18.34 -32.44
N ALA A 214 -39.37 -19.05 -33.52
CA ALA A 214 -38.11 -18.93 -34.24
C ALA A 214 -38.39 -18.41 -35.67
N ALA A 215 -38.17 -17.12 -35.86
CA ALA A 215 -38.05 -16.46 -37.16
C ALA A 215 -37.18 -15.20 -36.97
N GLY A 216 -36.25 -14.85 -37.84
CA GLY A 216 -35.76 -15.49 -39.06
C GLY A 216 -34.72 -14.55 -39.68
N PHE A 217 -33.62 -15.08 -40.22
CA PHE A 217 -32.59 -14.23 -40.84
C PHE A 217 -33.02 -13.75 -42.24
N ALA A 218 -32.53 -12.56 -42.61
CA ALA A 218 -32.60 -11.90 -43.93
C ALA A 218 -33.92 -11.19 -44.33
N GLY A 219 -33.80 -9.92 -44.74
CA GLY A 219 -34.91 -9.10 -45.23
C GLY A 219 -34.59 -7.60 -45.30
N THR A 220 -33.67 -7.18 -46.16
CA THR A 220 -33.42 -5.74 -46.43
C THR A 220 -34.59 -5.09 -47.17
N GLY A 221 -35.16 -4.01 -46.61
CA GLY A 221 -36.20 -3.18 -47.25
C GLY A 221 -36.25 -1.77 -46.60
N PRO A 222 -36.57 -0.69 -47.34
CA PRO A 222 -36.15 0.65 -46.94
C PRO A 222 -37.21 1.53 -46.24
N GLY A 223 -36.72 2.39 -45.33
CA GLY A 223 -37.13 3.80 -45.24
C GLY A 223 -38.53 4.15 -44.72
N GLY A 224 -38.62 4.44 -43.42
CA GLY A 224 -39.69 5.25 -42.81
C GLY A 224 -39.09 6.21 -41.77
N PRO A 225 -39.29 7.54 -41.85
CA PRO A 225 -38.60 8.50 -40.98
C PRO A 225 -39.38 8.90 -39.72
N GLY A 226 -38.67 9.12 -38.62
CA GLY A 226 -39.06 10.08 -37.57
C GLY A 226 -39.55 9.52 -36.23
N GLY A 227 -38.67 9.50 -35.22
CA GLY A 227 -39.03 9.30 -33.82
C GLY A 227 -37.80 9.06 -32.92
N PRO A 228 -37.28 10.09 -32.20
CA PRO A 228 -36.02 9.94 -31.46
C PRO A 228 -36.16 9.37 -30.04
N GLY A 229 -35.29 8.40 -29.70
CA GLY A 229 -34.64 8.29 -28.39
C GLY A 229 -35.35 7.54 -27.25
N GLY A 230 -36.59 7.88 -26.89
CA GLY A 230 -37.09 7.66 -25.52
C GLY A 230 -37.24 6.21 -25.00
N GLY A 231 -37.32 5.22 -25.89
CA GLY A 231 -37.63 3.82 -25.51
C GLY A 231 -36.46 3.05 -24.90
N ALA A 232 -35.23 3.25 -25.39
CA ALA A 232 -34.05 2.53 -24.90
C ALA A 232 -33.64 3.00 -23.49
N GLU A 233 -33.79 4.30 -23.24
CA GLU A 233 -33.40 4.98 -21.99
C GLU A 233 -34.30 4.57 -20.81
N HIS A 234 -35.63 4.56 -21.01
CA HIS A 234 -36.57 4.05 -20.00
C HIS A 234 -36.35 2.56 -19.66
N VAL A 235 -36.04 1.73 -20.65
CA VAL A 235 -35.75 0.31 -20.44
C VAL A 235 -34.42 0.13 -19.70
N ALA A 236 -33.40 0.94 -19.98
CA ALA A 236 -32.14 0.93 -19.24
C ALA A 236 -32.32 1.35 -17.77
N ALA A 237 -33.02 2.46 -17.52
CA ALA A 237 -33.32 2.95 -16.17
C ALA A 237 -34.07 1.90 -15.33
N GLY A 238 -35.14 1.31 -15.89
CA GLY A 238 -35.90 0.25 -15.23
C GLY A 238 -35.14 -1.07 -15.06
N HIS A 239 -33.98 -1.27 -15.68
CA HIS A 239 -33.05 -2.35 -15.32
C HIS A 239 -32.12 -1.93 -14.18
N ALA A 240 -31.55 -0.72 -14.21
CA ALA A 240 -30.68 -0.19 -13.16
C ALA A 240 -31.36 -0.20 -11.78
N GLU A 241 -32.63 0.24 -11.69
CA GLU A 241 -33.42 0.22 -10.45
C GLU A 241 -33.58 -1.20 -9.87
N ARG A 242 -33.85 -2.20 -10.73
CA ARG A 242 -33.96 -3.61 -10.30
C ARG A 242 -32.64 -4.17 -9.78
N HIS A 243 -31.51 -3.78 -10.36
CA HIS A 243 -30.19 -4.22 -9.88
C HIS A 243 -29.73 -3.47 -8.62
N ALA A 244 -30.19 -2.22 -8.43
CA ALA A 244 -30.02 -1.49 -7.17
C ALA A 244 -30.83 -2.15 -6.04
N ALA A 245 -32.05 -2.63 -6.32
CA ALA A 245 -32.85 -3.41 -5.38
C ALA A 245 -32.16 -4.74 -4.99
N ALA A 246 -31.59 -5.48 -5.95
CA ALA A 246 -30.82 -6.69 -5.65
C ALA A 246 -29.61 -6.43 -4.71
N LEU A 247 -28.93 -5.28 -4.85
CA LEU A 247 -27.89 -4.88 -3.91
C LEU A 247 -28.44 -4.44 -2.54
N ALA A 248 -29.68 -3.92 -2.47
CA ALA A 248 -30.35 -3.62 -1.21
C ALA A 248 -30.67 -4.90 -0.41
N ASP A 249 -30.95 -6.02 -1.09
CA ASP A 249 -31.01 -7.36 -0.51
C ASP A 249 -29.61 -7.96 -0.22
N GLY A 250 -28.55 -7.27 -0.64
CA GLY A 250 -27.14 -7.60 -0.42
C GLY A 250 -26.46 -8.35 -1.58
N GLU A 251 -27.17 -8.79 -2.62
CA GLU A 251 -26.57 -9.68 -3.62
C GLU A 251 -25.73 -8.92 -4.67
N VAL A 252 -24.40 -9.06 -4.59
CA VAL A 252 -23.46 -8.51 -5.57
C VAL A 252 -23.39 -9.43 -6.79
N THR A 253 -24.40 -9.35 -7.66
CA THR A 253 -24.48 -10.15 -8.90
C THR A 253 -23.73 -9.53 -10.09
N ARG A 254 -23.56 -8.21 -10.07
CA ARG A 254 -23.07 -7.33 -11.16
C ARG A 254 -21.86 -6.49 -10.73
N THR A 255 -21.44 -5.55 -11.57
CA THR A 255 -20.46 -4.52 -11.20
C THR A 255 -21.15 -3.22 -10.77
N TYR A 256 -20.73 -2.69 -9.63
CA TYR A 256 -21.37 -1.54 -8.98
C TYR A 256 -20.32 -0.48 -8.63
N ALA A 257 -20.53 0.75 -9.11
CA ALA A 257 -19.81 1.93 -8.64
C ALA A 257 -20.67 2.65 -7.58
N LEU A 258 -20.37 2.42 -6.30
CA LEU A 258 -21.10 3.03 -5.18
C LEU A 258 -20.34 4.25 -4.66
N PHE A 259 -20.96 5.42 -4.76
CA PHE A 259 -20.50 6.63 -4.09
C PHE A 259 -21.09 6.72 -2.70
N ALA A 260 -20.25 6.83 -1.67
CA ALA A 260 -20.67 6.91 -0.28
C ALA A 260 -19.77 7.87 0.53
N ALA A 261 -20.40 8.66 1.39
CA ALA A 261 -19.68 9.51 2.33
C ALA A 261 -18.73 8.69 3.24
N PRO A 262 -17.56 9.22 3.61
CA PRO A 262 -16.55 8.46 4.37
C PRO A 262 -16.91 8.26 5.85
N ARG A 263 -17.90 9.01 6.34
CA ARG A 263 -18.52 8.83 7.66
C ARG A 263 -19.98 8.51 7.41
N GLY A 264 -20.46 7.41 7.98
CA GLY A 264 -21.85 6.97 7.85
C GLY A 264 -21.98 5.46 7.79
N ASP A 265 -23.22 5.04 7.59
CA ASP A 265 -23.73 3.70 7.84
C ASP A 265 -23.40 2.69 6.72
N LYS A 266 -22.60 3.09 5.72
CA LYS A 266 -22.29 2.31 4.50
C LYS A 266 -21.84 0.88 4.79
N ALA A 267 -21.07 0.70 5.87
CA ALA A 267 -20.62 -0.61 6.33
C ALA A 267 -21.81 -1.53 6.61
N LYS A 268 -22.72 -1.10 7.49
CA LYS A 268 -23.89 -1.88 7.92
C LYS A 268 -24.97 -2.01 6.85
N ARG A 269 -25.10 -0.98 6.00
CA ARG A 269 -26.20 -0.87 5.03
C ARG A 269 -25.92 -1.50 3.67
N VAL A 270 -24.65 -1.65 3.28
CA VAL A 270 -24.29 -2.22 1.97
C VAL A 270 -23.13 -3.21 2.07
N VAL A 271 -22.00 -2.85 2.70
CA VAL A 271 -20.78 -3.68 2.69
C VAL A 271 -20.99 -4.99 3.46
N GLN A 272 -21.53 -4.95 4.68
CA GLN A 272 -21.78 -6.13 5.51
C GLN A 272 -22.83 -7.07 4.88
N PRO A 273 -24.01 -6.59 4.40
CA PRO A 273 -24.91 -7.40 3.58
C PRO A 273 -24.23 -8.03 2.35
N ALA A 274 -23.43 -7.26 1.60
CA ALA A 274 -22.71 -7.73 0.42
C ALA A 274 -21.75 -8.89 0.70
N VAL A 275 -21.02 -8.84 1.81
CA VAL A 275 -20.16 -9.95 2.25
C VAL A 275 -20.98 -11.17 2.67
N LEU A 276 -22.09 -10.96 3.39
CA LEU A 276 -22.93 -12.06 3.89
C LEU A 276 -23.69 -12.79 2.77
N ALA A 277 -24.17 -12.07 1.77
CA ALA A 277 -24.94 -12.62 0.65
C ALA A 277 -24.10 -13.31 -0.45
N ALA A 278 -22.78 -13.09 -0.48
CA ALA A 278 -21.89 -13.65 -1.51
C ALA A 278 -21.96 -15.19 -1.56
N ALA A 279 -22.55 -15.75 -2.63
CA ALA A 279 -22.75 -17.19 -2.75
C ALA A 279 -21.45 -18.00 -2.87
N GLY A 280 -20.41 -17.41 -3.46
CA GLY A 280 -19.10 -18.02 -3.70
C GLY A 280 -18.01 -17.53 -2.75
N PRO A 281 -16.73 -17.66 -3.15
CA PRO A 281 -15.63 -17.01 -2.46
C PRO A 281 -15.73 -15.48 -2.56
N VAL A 282 -15.21 -14.77 -1.57
CA VAL A 282 -15.31 -13.30 -1.50
C VAL A 282 -14.02 -12.63 -1.02
N VAL A 283 -13.62 -11.57 -1.70
CA VAL A 283 -12.53 -10.67 -1.30
C VAL A 283 -13.14 -9.38 -0.75
N VAL A 284 -12.72 -8.98 0.45
CA VAL A 284 -13.24 -7.81 1.15
C VAL A 284 -12.08 -6.86 1.45
N THR A 285 -12.03 -5.68 0.84
CA THR A 285 -11.18 -4.60 1.38
C THR A 285 -11.96 -3.86 2.46
N THR A 286 -11.34 -3.58 3.61
CA THR A 286 -11.99 -2.76 4.64
C THR A 286 -11.00 -2.05 5.55
N ALA A 287 -11.34 -0.81 5.90
CA ALA A 287 -10.70 -0.02 6.95
C ALA A 287 -11.57 0.08 8.22
N ASP A 288 -12.61 -0.75 8.31
CA ASP A 288 -13.54 -0.82 9.43
C ASP A 288 -13.52 -2.21 10.06
N ALA A 289 -13.18 -2.26 11.34
CA ALA A 289 -13.14 -3.50 12.11
C ALA A 289 -14.55 -4.09 12.34
N ASP A 290 -15.60 -3.26 12.38
CA ASP A 290 -16.99 -3.76 12.54
C ASP A 290 -17.37 -4.64 11.35
N THR A 291 -17.01 -4.24 10.13
CA THR A 291 -17.23 -5.06 8.92
C THR A 291 -16.66 -6.48 9.05
N TYR A 292 -15.45 -6.66 9.58
CA TYR A 292 -14.91 -7.99 9.88
C TYR A 292 -15.72 -8.70 10.98
N GLN A 293 -15.92 -8.05 12.14
CA GLN A 293 -16.54 -8.67 13.31
C GLN A 293 -17.98 -9.12 13.06
N GLN A 294 -18.79 -8.34 12.33
CA GLN A 294 -20.18 -8.69 12.03
C GLN A 294 -20.33 -9.82 11.00
N THR A 295 -19.31 -10.07 10.16
CA THR A 295 -19.45 -10.97 9.00
C THR A 295 -18.61 -12.25 9.09
N VAL A 296 -17.46 -12.23 9.79
CA VAL A 296 -16.55 -13.39 9.91
C VAL A 296 -17.25 -14.64 10.43
N GLY A 297 -18.09 -14.52 11.47
CA GLY A 297 -18.75 -15.67 12.10
C GLY A 297 -19.76 -16.40 11.20
N ASN A 298 -20.29 -15.73 10.17
CA ASN A 298 -21.14 -16.37 9.17
C ASN A 298 -20.32 -16.89 7.99
N ARG A 299 -19.32 -16.13 7.52
CA ARG A 299 -18.41 -16.58 6.45
C ARG A 299 -17.63 -17.85 6.81
N ALA A 300 -17.18 -17.97 8.07
CA ALA A 300 -16.48 -19.15 8.58
C ALA A 300 -17.34 -20.43 8.61
N LYS A 301 -18.67 -20.34 8.42
CA LYS A 301 -19.56 -21.51 8.26
C LYS A 301 -19.62 -22.00 6.81
N LEU A 302 -19.17 -21.19 5.85
CA LEU A 302 -19.25 -21.45 4.41
C LEU A 302 -17.92 -21.90 3.81
N GLY A 303 -16.80 -21.41 4.35
CA GLY A 303 -15.45 -21.67 3.83
C GLY A 303 -14.35 -21.12 4.74
N PRO A 304 -13.06 -21.34 4.39
CA PRO A 304 -11.93 -20.83 5.14
C PRO A 304 -11.91 -19.29 5.14
N VAL A 305 -11.57 -18.69 6.29
CA VAL A 305 -11.40 -17.24 6.41
C VAL A 305 -9.92 -16.88 6.57
N HIS A 306 -9.42 -16.05 5.65
CA HIS A 306 -8.08 -15.49 5.71
C HIS A 306 -8.16 -13.98 5.99
N VAL A 307 -7.22 -13.49 6.80
CA VAL A 307 -7.13 -12.06 7.16
C VAL A 307 -5.72 -11.58 6.84
N TYR A 308 -5.57 -10.81 5.75
CA TYR A 308 -4.34 -10.09 5.44
C TYR A 308 -4.42 -8.68 6.05
N ASP A 309 -3.80 -8.54 7.21
CA ASP A 309 -3.74 -7.29 7.98
C ASP A 309 -2.28 -7.06 8.42
N PRO A 310 -1.42 -6.56 7.53
CA PRO A 310 -0.02 -6.29 7.83
C PRO A 310 0.16 -5.13 8.81
N GLY A 311 -0.86 -4.27 8.99
CA GLY A 311 -0.87 -3.14 9.92
C GLY A 311 -1.24 -3.51 11.37
N HIS A 312 -1.72 -4.74 11.61
CA HIS A 312 -2.24 -5.20 12.89
C HIS A 312 -3.43 -4.36 13.43
N LEU A 313 -4.37 -4.03 12.55
CA LEU A 313 -5.54 -3.18 12.84
C LEU A 313 -6.69 -3.93 13.53
N LEU A 314 -6.84 -5.24 13.30
CA LEU A 314 -7.82 -6.10 13.95
C LEU A 314 -7.23 -6.85 15.16
N ASP A 315 -8.09 -7.31 16.07
CA ASP A 315 -7.73 -8.37 17.03
C ASP A 315 -8.21 -9.73 16.49
N VAL A 316 -7.26 -10.59 16.10
CA VAL A 316 -7.53 -11.89 15.43
C VAL A 316 -6.51 -12.95 15.86
N PRO A 317 -6.90 -14.23 15.98
CA PRO A 317 -6.02 -15.30 16.46
C PRO A 317 -4.90 -15.67 15.48
N GLY A 318 -5.05 -15.33 14.19
CA GLY A 318 -4.07 -15.61 13.15
C GLY A 318 -4.22 -14.65 11.98
N ARG A 319 -3.11 -14.37 11.30
CA ARG A 319 -3.05 -13.50 10.11
C ARG A 319 -2.43 -14.26 8.97
N LEU A 320 -2.98 -14.06 7.77
CA LEU A 320 -2.35 -14.53 6.54
C LEU A 320 -1.00 -13.83 6.36
N ARG A 321 0.00 -14.60 5.96
CA ARG A 321 1.27 -14.11 5.45
C ARG A 321 1.35 -14.46 3.96
N TRP A 322 1.84 -13.53 3.17
CA TRP A 322 1.89 -13.64 1.72
C TRP A 322 3.13 -12.91 1.21
N ALA A 323 3.98 -13.59 0.45
CA ALA A 323 5.19 -12.98 -0.07
C ALA A 323 4.87 -12.34 -1.43
N PRO A 324 4.99 -11.01 -1.62
CA PRO A 324 4.51 -10.39 -2.86
C PRO A 324 5.26 -10.83 -4.13
N HIS A 325 6.47 -11.38 -4.02
CA HIS A 325 7.20 -12.01 -5.12
C HIS A 325 6.71 -13.43 -5.50
N ASP A 326 5.82 -14.05 -4.74
CA ASP A 326 5.29 -15.40 -5.03
C ASP A 326 4.63 -15.41 -6.43
N GLY A 327 5.02 -16.36 -7.28
CA GLY A 327 4.54 -16.47 -8.66
C GLY A 327 5.25 -15.57 -9.68
N CYS A 328 6.19 -14.72 -9.25
CA CYS A 328 6.96 -13.83 -10.13
C CYS A 328 8.09 -14.55 -10.89
N GLU A 329 8.26 -15.87 -10.74
CA GLU A 329 9.03 -16.71 -11.66
C GLU A 329 8.43 -16.63 -13.08
N ARG A 330 7.12 -16.41 -13.19
CA ARG A 330 6.45 -16.10 -14.46
C ARG A 330 6.60 -14.60 -14.79
N PRO A 331 7.22 -14.21 -15.93
CA PRO A 331 7.56 -12.82 -16.22
C PRO A 331 6.36 -11.87 -16.25
N GLU A 332 5.20 -12.33 -16.72
CA GLU A 332 3.98 -11.50 -16.74
C GLU A 332 3.44 -11.24 -15.34
N THR A 333 3.50 -12.21 -14.43
CA THR A 333 3.16 -11.98 -13.02
C THR A 333 4.13 -11.01 -12.36
N ALA A 334 5.43 -11.05 -12.69
CA ALA A 334 6.38 -10.05 -12.22
C ALA A 334 6.06 -8.63 -12.74
N ARG A 335 5.62 -8.48 -14.00
CA ARG A 335 5.12 -7.20 -14.56
C ARG A 335 3.89 -6.69 -13.82
N ILE A 336 2.84 -7.50 -13.73
CA ILE A 336 1.57 -7.16 -13.07
C ILE A 336 1.83 -6.79 -11.60
N ARG A 337 2.61 -7.61 -10.88
CA ARG A 337 2.95 -7.37 -9.47
C ARG A 337 3.71 -6.06 -9.27
N ALA A 338 4.68 -5.75 -10.13
CA ALA A 338 5.42 -4.49 -10.07
C ALA A 338 4.47 -3.29 -10.28
N ALA A 339 3.58 -3.37 -11.27
CA ALA A 339 2.58 -2.33 -11.53
C ALA A 339 1.64 -2.13 -10.33
N ALA A 340 1.11 -3.21 -9.75
CA ALA A 340 0.21 -3.13 -8.59
C ALA A 340 0.90 -2.59 -7.32
N LEU A 341 2.16 -2.96 -7.06
CA LEU A 341 2.95 -2.40 -5.96
C LEU A 341 3.24 -0.89 -6.13
N LEU A 342 3.40 -0.41 -7.37
CA LEU A 342 3.69 0.99 -7.67
C LEU A 342 2.44 1.85 -7.94
N ALA A 343 1.28 1.22 -8.14
CA ALA A 343 0.02 1.90 -8.46
C ALA A 343 -0.38 3.00 -7.45
N PRO A 344 -0.24 2.80 -6.12
CA PRO A 344 -0.53 3.83 -5.12
C PRO A 344 0.24 5.15 -5.31
N LEU A 345 1.45 5.10 -5.88
CA LEU A 345 2.33 6.27 -6.03
C LEU A 345 2.20 6.95 -7.40
N ARG A 346 1.42 6.37 -8.33
CA ARG A 346 1.23 6.87 -9.71
C ARG A 346 0.59 8.27 -9.71
N THR A 347 0.98 9.10 -10.66
CA THR A 347 0.42 10.43 -10.89
C THR A 347 0.02 10.61 -12.35
N ALA A 348 -0.71 11.69 -12.66
CA ALA A 348 -1.11 12.05 -14.03
C ALA A 348 -0.07 12.96 -14.73
N ARG A 349 1.09 13.17 -14.11
CA ARG A 349 2.14 14.06 -14.62
C ARG A 349 3.06 13.32 -15.60
N ALA A 350 3.25 13.87 -16.79
CA ALA A 350 4.00 13.24 -17.86
C ALA A 350 5.51 13.09 -17.55
N ASP A 351 6.10 14.04 -16.83
CA ASP A 351 7.48 13.98 -16.35
C ASP A 351 7.68 12.88 -15.29
N GLU A 352 6.72 12.72 -14.39
CA GLU A 352 6.74 11.65 -13.39
C GLU A 352 6.45 10.26 -14.00
N ALA A 353 5.71 10.17 -15.11
CA ALA A 353 5.37 8.91 -15.76
C ALA A 353 6.62 8.12 -16.23
N ILE A 354 7.59 8.81 -16.84
CA ILE A 354 8.86 8.18 -17.28
C ILE A 354 9.65 7.60 -16.10
N VAL A 355 9.59 8.25 -14.93
CA VAL A 355 10.20 7.75 -13.69
C VAL A 355 9.43 6.55 -13.14
N HIS A 356 8.11 6.55 -13.24
CA HIS A 356 7.24 5.43 -12.84
C HIS A 356 7.48 4.18 -13.72
N ASP A 357 7.56 4.33 -15.04
CA ASP A 357 7.88 3.23 -15.97
C ASP A 357 9.28 2.63 -15.71
N THR A 358 10.24 3.51 -15.37
CA THR A 358 11.58 3.10 -14.95
C THR A 358 11.54 2.32 -13.64
N ALA A 359 10.73 2.76 -12.66
CA ALA A 359 10.53 2.06 -11.40
C ALA A 359 9.83 0.70 -11.60
N ALA A 360 8.84 0.62 -12.49
CA ALA A 360 8.17 -0.63 -12.84
C ALA A 360 9.14 -1.63 -13.48
N THR A 361 10.06 -1.16 -14.33
CA THR A 361 11.10 -1.99 -14.94
C THR A 361 12.13 -2.49 -13.92
N LEU A 362 12.64 -1.63 -13.04
CA LEU A 362 13.51 -2.06 -11.94
C LEU A 362 12.81 -3.08 -11.03
N LEU A 363 11.58 -2.79 -10.62
CA LEU A 363 10.84 -3.61 -9.66
C LEU A 363 10.44 -4.98 -10.23
N ARG A 364 10.00 -5.09 -11.50
CA ARG A 364 9.69 -6.40 -12.10
C ARG A 364 10.93 -7.29 -12.21
N CYS A 365 12.08 -6.72 -12.59
CA CYS A 365 13.31 -7.48 -12.70
C CYS A 365 13.79 -7.96 -11.33
N TRP A 366 13.63 -7.15 -10.28
CA TRP A 366 13.94 -7.55 -8.90
C TRP A 366 12.94 -8.56 -8.32
N LEU A 367 11.63 -8.43 -8.57
CA LEU A 367 10.63 -9.43 -8.18
C LEU A 367 10.92 -10.79 -8.82
N HIS A 368 11.22 -10.79 -10.12
CA HIS A 368 11.52 -11.99 -10.88
C HIS A 368 12.86 -12.62 -10.44
N ALA A 369 13.93 -11.82 -10.30
CA ALA A 369 15.21 -12.28 -9.77
C ALA A 369 15.09 -12.88 -8.37
N ALA A 370 14.28 -12.27 -7.50
CA ALA A 370 14.05 -12.80 -6.16
C ALA A 370 13.29 -14.14 -6.20
N ALA A 371 12.29 -14.27 -7.07
CA ALA A 371 11.50 -15.49 -7.19
C ALA A 371 12.33 -16.68 -7.73
N VAL A 372 13.06 -16.51 -8.83
CA VAL A 372 13.84 -17.62 -9.45
C VAL A 372 14.99 -18.12 -8.55
N ASP A 373 15.67 -17.22 -7.84
CA ASP A 373 16.78 -17.55 -6.92
C ASP A 373 16.31 -17.88 -5.49
N GLY A 374 14.99 -17.91 -5.24
CA GLY A 374 14.40 -18.20 -3.92
C GLY A 374 14.77 -17.18 -2.83
N GLN A 375 15.09 -15.94 -3.20
CA GLN A 375 15.46 -14.87 -2.27
C GLN A 375 14.22 -14.28 -1.58
N PRO A 376 14.23 -14.09 -0.25
CA PRO A 376 13.08 -13.57 0.48
C PRO A 376 12.76 -12.13 0.07
N PHE A 377 11.48 -11.77 -0.03
CA PHE A 377 10.98 -10.45 -0.48
C PHE A 377 11.75 -9.21 0.02
N ARG A 378 12.21 -9.21 1.28
CA ARG A 378 13.04 -8.14 1.88
C ARG A 378 14.32 -7.82 1.09
N GLN A 379 14.81 -8.75 0.28
CA GLN A 379 15.99 -8.59 -0.58
C GLN A 379 15.79 -7.48 -1.61
N ILE A 380 14.57 -7.26 -2.09
CA ILE A 380 14.23 -6.19 -3.04
C ILE A 380 14.48 -4.81 -2.42
N HIS A 381 14.24 -4.63 -1.12
CA HIS A 381 14.58 -3.39 -0.42
C HIS A 381 16.10 -3.16 -0.36
N ARG A 382 16.91 -4.22 -0.28
CA ARG A 382 18.39 -4.14 -0.34
C ARG A 382 18.85 -3.65 -1.71
N TRP A 383 18.31 -4.23 -2.79
CA TRP A 383 18.61 -3.80 -4.16
C TRP A 383 18.14 -2.36 -4.45
N ALA A 384 16.97 -1.96 -3.94
CA ALA A 384 16.48 -0.59 -4.06
C ALA A 384 17.29 0.45 -3.26
N ALA A 385 18.11 0.03 -2.29
CA ALA A 385 19.04 0.91 -1.59
C ALA A 385 20.30 1.25 -2.41
N GLY A 386 20.61 0.45 -3.45
CA GLY A 386 21.75 0.67 -4.33
C GLY A 386 23.08 0.08 -3.82
N GLY A 387 24.19 0.56 -4.39
CA GLY A 387 25.55 0.10 -4.06
C GLY A 387 25.87 -1.31 -4.57
N ALA A 388 26.86 -1.95 -3.95
CA ALA A 388 27.46 -3.22 -4.42
C ALA A 388 26.45 -4.36 -4.64
N THR A 389 25.36 -4.40 -3.89
CA THR A 389 24.36 -5.49 -3.99
C THR A 389 23.45 -5.38 -5.22
N SER A 390 23.44 -4.22 -5.92
CA SER A 390 22.61 -4.02 -7.12
C SER A 390 22.98 -4.99 -8.25
N GLY A 391 24.26 -5.39 -8.32
CA GLY A 391 24.76 -6.36 -9.29
C GLY A 391 24.30 -7.80 -9.03
N ASP A 392 23.85 -8.14 -7.81
CA ASP A 392 23.38 -9.49 -7.47
C ASP A 392 22.19 -9.89 -8.36
N ALA A 393 21.21 -8.98 -8.55
CA ALA A 393 20.02 -9.25 -9.35
C ALA A 393 20.36 -9.39 -10.85
N VAL A 394 21.27 -8.57 -11.38
CA VAL A 394 21.77 -8.70 -12.77
C VAL A 394 22.48 -10.04 -12.96
N ARG A 395 23.31 -10.46 -11.98
CA ARG A 395 23.99 -11.76 -12.00
C ARG A 395 22.97 -12.90 -11.99
N ILE A 396 22.00 -12.89 -11.07
CA ILE A 396 20.94 -13.91 -10.99
C ILE A 396 20.22 -14.05 -12.34
N LEU A 397 19.73 -12.95 -12.90
CA LEU A 397 19.02 -12.94 -14.19
C LEU A 397 19.89 -13.30 -15.41
N ARG A 398 21.22 -13.37 -15.23
CA ARG A 398 22.17 -13.78 -16.28
C ARG A 398 22.58 -15.25 -16.15
N THR A 399 22.51 -15.84 -14.95
CA THR A 399 22.96 -17.21 -14.67
C THR A 399 21.83 -18.22 -14.48
N ASP A 400 20.64 -17.78 -14.06
CA ASP A 400 19.52 -18.68 -13.83
C ASP A 400 18.80 -19.06 -15.13
N ALA A 401 18.54 -20.35 -15.32
CA ALA A 401 17.91 -20.87 -16.55
C ALA A 401 16.40 -20.61 -16.64
N GLY A 402 15.74 -20.30 -15.51
CA GLY A 402 14.36 -19.85 -15.45
C GLY A 402 14.19 -18.33 -15.62
N ALA A 403 15.30 -17.58 -15.75
CA ALA A 403 15.25 -16.14 -15.93
C ALA A 403 14.70 -15.72 -17.31
N ALA A 404 13.91 -14.66 -17.32
CA ALA A 404 13.34 -14.05 -18.51
C ALA A 404 14.44 -13.55 -19.46
N SER A 405 14.42 -14.03 -20.70
CA SER A 405 15.39 -13.65 -21.72
C SER A 405 15.46 -12.13 -21.90
N GLY A 406 16.68 -11.59 -21.95
CA GLY A 406 16.97 -10.16 -22.10
C GLY A 406 16.82 -9.30 -20.82
N TRP A 407 16.14 -9.77 -19.76
CA TRP A 407 15.86 -8.94 -18.58
C TRP A 407 17.11 -8.59 -17.76
N SER A 408 18.17 -9.39 -17.83
CA SER A 408 19.47 -9.06 -17.23
C SER A 408 20.13 -7.85 -17.89
N GLY A 409 20.19 -7.84 -19.23
CA GLY A 409 20.71 -6.70 -20.00
C GLY A 409 19.82 -5.46 -19.92
N GLU A 410 18.50 -5.64 -19.83
CA GLU A 410 17.55 -4.54 -19.61
C GLU A 410 17.74 -3.90 -18.22
N LEU A 411 17.87 -4.72 -17.16
CA LEU A 411 18.15 -4.23 -15.81
C LEU A 411 19.50 -3.50 -15.75
N GLU A 412 20.54 -4.07 -16.36
CA GLU A 412 21.88 -3.47 -16.46
C GLU A 412 21.83 -2.11 -17.20
N SER A 413 21.13 -2.04 -18.33
CA SER A 413 20.90 -0.79 -19.06
C SER A 413 20.25 0.28 -18.19
N VAL A 414 19.15 -0.04 -17.49
CA VAL A 414 18.44 0.93 -16.63
C VAL A 414 19.28 1.36 -15.42
N VAL A 415 20.10 0.46 -14.86
CA VAL A 415 20.99 0.76 -13.71
C VAL A 415 22.16 1.67 -14.10
N HIS A 416 22.59 1.68 -15.37
CA HIS A 416 23.76 2.44 -15.82
C HIS A 416 23.47 3.66 -16.72
N ALA A 417 22.42 3.64 -17.55
CA ALA A 417 22.25 4.65 -18.61
C ALA A 417 21.78 6.04 -18.14
N HIS A 418 20.98 6.13 -17.08
CA HIS A 418 20.33 7.38 -16.65
C HIS A 418 20.33 7.54 -15.12
N PRO A 419 21.41 8.07 -14.51
CA PRO A 419 21.57 8.09 -13.05
C PRO A 419 20.43 8.83 -12.33
N GLU A 420 20.08 10.04 -12.75
CA GLU A 420 19.01 10.83 -12.11
C GLU A 420 17.64 10.13 -12.16
N ARG A 421 17.27 9.60 -13.35
CA ARG A 421 16.01 8.87 -13.56
C ARG A 421 15.97 7.57 -12.73
N ARG A 422 17.09 6.83 -12.70
CA ARG A 422 17.27 5.65 -11.85
C ARG A 422 17.12 6.00 -10.38
N ASP A 423 17.77 7.05 -9.91
CA ASP A 423 17.79 7.41 -8.49
C ASP A 423 16.40 7.89 -8.01
N ALA A 424 15.67 8.60 -8.88
CA ALA A 424 14.27 8.94 -8.65
C ALA A 424 13.35 7.69 -8.67
N ALA A 425 13.54 6.76 -9.62
CA ALA A 425 12.79 5.51 -9.70
C ALA A 425 13.04 4.61 -8.47
N GLN A 426 14.30 4.50 -8.04
CA GLN A 426 14.67 3.82 -6.80
C GLN A 426 14.08 4.52 -5.57
N ALA A 427 13.96 5.84 -5.55
CA ALA A 427 13.30 6.57 -4.46
C ALA A 427 11.80 6.22 -4.35
N LEU A 428 11.10 5.99 -5.47
CA LEU A 428 9.73 5.47 -5.47
C LEU A 428 9.68 4.05 -4.88
N ILE A 429 10.57 3.15 -5.31
CA ILE A 429 10.60 1.76 -4.81
C ILE A 429 10.97 1.71 -3.32
N ARG A 430 11.97 2.49 -2.87
CA ARG A 430 12.29 2.64 -1.44
C ARG A 430 11.09 3.13 -0.63
N ARG A 431 10.23 3.98 -1.22
CA ARG A 431 9.01 4.47 -0.56
C ARG A 431 7.93 3.39 -0.46
N VAL A 432 7.71 2.60 -1.52
CA VAL A 432 6.86 1.39 -1.48
C VAL A 432 7.33 0.40 -0.41
N MET A 433 8.64 0.21 -0.29
CA MET A 433 9.24 -0.76 0.64
C MET A 433 9.46 -0.21 2.06
N ALA A 434 9.27 1.08 2.31
CA ALA A 434 9.48 1.73 3.61
C ALA A 434 8.74 1.08 4.82
N PRO A 435 7.53 0.50 4.67
CA PRO A 435 6.86 -0.23 5.76
C PRO A 435 7.66 -1.43 6.27
N LEU A 436 8.48 -2.07 5.42
CA LEU A 436 9.30 -3.25 5.77
C LEU A 436 10.39 -2.96 6.80
N ASN A 437 10.58 -1.71 7.23
CA ASN A 437 11.42 -1.40 8.39
C ASN A 437 10.81 -1.94 9.69
N ALA A 438 9.48 -1.98 9.81
CA ALA A 438 8.80 -2.58 10.94
C ALA A 438 8.80 -4.12 10.87
N VAL A 439 8.65 -4.80 12.02
CA VAL A 439 8.68 -6.27 12.10
C VAL A 439 7.40 -6.89 11.52
N HIS A 440 6.23 -6.38 11.90
CA HIS A 440 4.93 -6.90 11.44
C HIS A 440 4.79 -6.90 9.90
N PHE A 441 5.26 -5.83 9.23
CA PHE A 441 5.28 -5.77 7.76
C PHE A 441 6.23 -6.79 7.13
N ARG A 442 7.37 -7.09 7.76
CA ARG A 442 8.29 -8.15 7.28
C ARG A 442 7.72 -9.54 7.48
N ASP A 443 7.08 -9.79 8.62
CA ASP A 443 6.44 -11.06 8.92
C ASP A 443 5.23 -11.34 8.02
N ALA A 444 4.42 -10.31 7.72
CA ALA A 444 3.33 -10.39 6.75
C ALA A 444 3.82 -10.75 5.34
N CYS A 445 5.02 -10.30 4.96
CA CYS A 445 5.66 -10.62 3.67
C CYS A 445 6.52 -11.90 3.69
N ASN A 446 6.44 -12.71 4.75
CA ASN A 446 7.29 -13.89 4.95
C ASN A 446 6.46 -15.11 5.42
N PRO A 447 5.74 -15.78 4.50
CA PRO A 447 4.96 -16.98 4.82
C PRO A 447 5.82 -18.12 5.32
N GLY A 448 5.25 -18.95 6.21
CA GLY A 448 5.83 -20.24 6.55
C GLY A 448 5.57 -21.26 5.44
N ARG A 449 6.35 -22.35 5.39
CA ARG A 449 6.27 -23.39 4.34
C ARG A 449 4.87 -23.97 4.10
N SER A 450 3.98 -23.88 5.08
CA SER A 450 2.62 -24.44 5.07
C SER A 450 1.55 -23.42 5.51
N GLY A 451 1.78 -22.11 5.26
CA GLY A 451 0.92 -21.04 5.77
C GLY A 451 0.73 -19.85 4.83
N GLY A 452 0.91 -20.06 3.52
CA GLY A 452 0.56 -19.09 2.48
C GLY A 452 -0.92 -19.19 2.06
N LEU A 453 -1.34 -18.29 1.18
CA LEU A 453 -2.67 -18.33 0.54
C LEU A 453 -2.58 -19.15 -0.74
N ASP A 454 -3.13 -20.37 -0.74
CA ASP A 454 -3.45 -21.04 -2.00
C ASP A 454 -4.78 -20.52 -2.54
N LEU A 455 -4.71 -19.86 -3.70
CA LEU A 455 -5.86 -19.26 -4.35
C LEU A 455 -6.79 -20.32 -4.99
N ALA A 456 -6.28 -21.50 -5.33
CA ALA A 456 -7.08 -22.59 -5.88
C ALA A 456 -8.01 -23.18 -4.81
N SER A 457 -7.46 -23.63 -3.67
CA SER A 457 -8.26 -24.06 -2.52
C SER A 457 -9.19 -22.95 -2.01
N PHE A 458 -8.69 -21.71 -1.85
CA PHE A 458 -9.51 -20.57 -1.46
C PHE A 458 -10.77 -20.40 -2.33
N THR A 459 -10.62 -20.51 -3.65
CA THR A 459 -11.73 -20.32 -4.59
C THR A 459 -12.69 -21.51 -4.54
N ALA A 460 -12.17 -22.74 -4.55
CA ALA A 460 -12.96 -23.97 -4.52
C ALA A 460 -13.75 -24.14 -3.20
N GLU A 461 -13.17 -23.74 -2.07
CA GLU A 461 -13.75 -23.89 -0.73
C GLU A 461 -14.65 -22.70 -0.32
N ARG A 462 -15.03 -21.82 -1.26
CA ARG A 462 -15.85 -20.61 -1.00
C ARG A 462 -15.24 -19.68 0.07
N GLY A 463 -13.91 -19.61 0.08
CA GLY A 463 -13.13 -18.88 1.06
C GLY A 463 -13.43 -17.38 1.10
N THR A 464 -13.06 -16.75 2.22
CA THR A 464 -13.26 -15.32 2.47
C THR A 464 -11.93 -14.67 2.81
N LEU A 465 -11.50 -13.68 2.03
CA LEU A 465 -10.25 -12.96 2.24
C LEU A 465 -10.54 -11.52 2.66
N TYR A 466 -10.29 -11.19 3.93
CA TYR A 466 -10.27 -9.81 4.39
C TYR A 466 -8.89 -9.20 4.14
N VAL A 467 -8.86 -8.11 3.40
CA VAL A 467 -7.67 -7.28 3.13
C VAL A 467 -7.85 -5.97 3.90
N VAL A 468 -7.13 -5.85 5.02
CA VAL A 468 -7.37 -4.79 6.01
C VAL A 468 -6.28 -3.73 5.94
N GLY A 469 -6.68 -2.46 5.95
CA GLY A 469 -5.76 -1.33 5.84
C GLY A 469 -6.27 -0.04 6.43
N GLU A 470 -5.37 0.92 6.61
CA GLU A 470 -5.72 2.30 6.93
C GLU A 470 -6.25 3.02 5.67
N ARG A 471 -7.19 3.95 5.83
CA ARG A 471 -7.57 4.89 4.77
C ARG A 471 -6.48 5.94 4.58
N ILE A 472 -5.80 5.92 3.44
CA ILE A 472 -4.69 6.81 3.10
C ILE A 472 -5.04 7.63 1.84
N GLU A 473 -5.24 8.93 2.02
CA GLU A 473 -5.49 9.85 0.89
C GLU A 473 -4.19 10.19 0.13
N ASP A 474 -3.11 10.49 0.86
CA ASP A 474 -1.78 10.77 0.30
C ASP A 474 -0.74 9.65 0.59
N PRO A 475 -0.75 8.57 -0.21
CA PRO A 475 0.26 7.51 -0.12
C PRO A 475 1.64 7.95 -0.64
N ARG A 476 1.78 9.12 -1.28
CA ARG A 476 3.10 9.62 -1.71
C ARG A 476 3.89 10.17 -0.54
N SER A 477 3.25 10.63 0.53
CA SER A 477 3.94 10.97 1.78
C SER A 477 4.16 9.75 2.67
N ARG A 478 3.13 8.92 2.88
CA ARG A 478 3.20 7.71 3.71
C ARG A 478 2.30 6.61 3.12
N PRO A 479 2.83 5.66 2.33
CA PRO A 479 1.99 4.65 1.67
C PRO A 479 1.42 3.59 2.61
N GLY A 480 1.97 3.44 3.82
CA GLY A 480 1.51 2.44 4.79
C GLY A 480 1.44 1.04 4.17
N ALA A 481 0.39 0.29 4.48
CA ALA A 481 0.16 -1.03 3.89
C ALA A 481 -0.26 -1.00 2.41
N MET A 482 -0.74 0.14 1.89
CA MET A 482 -1.49 0.23 0.62
C MET A 482 -0.82 -0.50 -0.57
N PRO A 483 0.50 -0.42 -0.83
CA PRO A 483 1.13 -1.20 -1.89
C PRO A 483 0.93 -2.71 -1.78
N LEU A 484 1.05 -3.26 -0.57
CA LEU A 484 0.91 -4.69 -0.31
C LEU A 484 -0.56 -5.14 -0.45
N LEU A 485 -1.49 -4.32 0.05
CA LEU A 485 -2.93 -4.56 -0.09
C LEU A 485 -3.36 -4.52 -1.57
N THR A 486 -2.91 -3.51 -2.30
CA THR A 486 -3.13 -3.36 -3.76
C THR A 486 -2.57 -4.57 -4.52
N ALA A 487 -1.33 -4.97 -4.21
CA ALA A 487 -0.69 -6.09 -4.86
C ALA A 487 -1.39 -7.44 -4.57
N LEU A 488 -1.90 -7.65 -3.36
CA LEU A 488 -2.65 -8.87 -3.02
C LEU A 488 -4.00 -8.90 -3.74
N VAL A 489 -4.79 -7.82 -3.72
CA VAL A 489 -6.09 -7.79 -4.40
C VAL A 489 -5.93 -7.96 -5.92
N SER A 490 -4.95 -7.30 -6.54
CA SER A 490 -4.55 -7.53 -7.95
C SER A 490 -4.21 -9.00 -8.21
N CYS A 491 -3.49 -9.67 -7.29
CA CYS A 491 -3.22 -11.11 -7.39
C CYS A 491 -4.48 -11.97 -7.48
N VAL A 492 -5.51 -11.64 -6.68
CA VAL A 492 -6.76 -12.41 -6.64
C VAL A 492 -7.65 -12.12 -7.86
N VAL A 493 -7.69 -10.87 -8.32
CA VAL A 493 -8.39 -10.47 -9.55
C VAL A 493 -7.83 -11.23 -10.76
N GLU A 494 -6.51 -11.23 -10.94
CA GLU A 494 -5.87 -11.88 -12.07
C GLU A 494 -5.94 -13.42 -11.98
N HIS A 495 -5.89 -14.00 -10.78
CA HIS A 495 -6.15 -15.43 -10.59
C HIS A 495 -7.59 -15.81 -10.98
N GLY A 496 -8.58 -15.03 -10.52
CA GLY A 496 -9.99 -15.22 -10.86
C GLY A 496 -10.24 -15.10 -12.37
N ARG A 497 -9.61 -14.12 -13.04
CA ARG A 497 -9.67 -13.95 -14.50
C ARG A 497 -9.12 -15.18 -15.24
N HIS A 498 -7.94 -15.66 -14.84
CA HIS A 498 -7.34 -16.85 -15.45
C HIS A 498 -8.16 -18.12 -15.21
N MET A 499 -8.78 -18.29 -14.03
CA MET A 499 -9.70 -19.40 -13.78
C MET A 499 -10.98 -19.30 -14.61
N ALA A 500 -11.54 -18.10 -14.79
CA ALA A 500 -12.70 -17.87 -15.66
C ALA A 500 -12.38 -18.25 -17.12
N GLU A 501 -11.26 -17.78 -17.65
CA GLU A 501 -10.77 -18.08 -19.01
C GLU A 501 -10.49 -19.57 -19.23
N GLY A 502 -10.02 -20.29 -18.21
CA GLY A 502 -9.81 -21.74 -18.24
C GLY A 502 -11.06 -22.58 -18.02
N SER A 503 -12.20 -21.98 -17.65
CA SER A 503 -13.45 -22.69 -17.40
C SER A 503 -14.21 -23.00 -18.70
N SER A 504 -14.94 -24.11 -18.73
CA SER A 504 -15.75 -24.50 -19.91
C SER A 504 -16.87 -23.52 -20.26
N ALA A 505 -17.33 -22.73 -19.29
CA ALA A 505 -18.35 -21.68 -19.46
C ALA A 505 -17.76 -20.28 -19.75
N GLY A 506 -16.43 -20.12 -19.72
CA GLY A 506 -15.77 -18.81 -19.79
C GLY A 506 -16.03 -17.91 -18.58
N ARG A 507 -16.58 -18.44 -17.48
CA ARG A 507 -16.88 -17.70 -16.24
C ARG A 507 -16.78 -18.59 -15.00
N LEU A 508 -16.54 -17.96 -13.85
CA LEU A 508 -16.63 -18.63 -12.55
C LEU A 508 -18.08 -18.89 -12.12
N ASP A 509 -18.31 -20.11 -11.64
CA ASP A 509 -19.51 -20.54 -10.93
C ASP A 509 -19.09 -21.55 -9.83
N PRO A 510 -19.26 -21.23 -8.52
CA PRO A 510 -19.83 -20.00 -7.98
C PRO A 510 -18.93 -18.77 -8.23
N PRO A 511 -19.48 -17.55 -8.30
CA PRO A 511 -18.74 -16.34 -8.62
C PRO A 511 -17.78 -15.93 -7.50
N LEU A 512 -16.59 -15.43 -7.89
CA LEU A 512 -15.64 -14.81 -6.97
C LEU A 512 -16.00 -13.33 -6.80
N THR A 513 -16.59 -13.00 -5.66
CA THR A 513 -17.17 -11.68 -5.40
C THR A 513 -16.13 -10.71 -4.83
N PHE A 514 -16.09 -9.47 -5.33
CA PHE A 514 -15.20 -8.43 -4.81
C PHE A 514 -16.01 -7.34 -4.11
N VAL A 515 -15.89 -7.25 -2.78
CA VAL A 515 -16.50 -6.18 -1.97
C VAL A 515 -15.39 -5.21 -1.57
N LEU A 516 -15.19 -4.18 -2.38
CA LEU A 516 -14.03 -3.29 -2.30
C LEU A 516 -14.38 -1.99 -1.58
N ASP A 517 -14.49 -2.03 -0.24
CA ASP A 517 -14.73 -0.82 0.55
C ASP A 517 -13.51 0.10 0.60
N ASP A 518 -13.75 1.41 0.46
CA ASP A 518 -12.77 2.49 0.36
C ASP A 518 -11.60 2.20 -0.60
N VAL A 519 -11.86 1.50 -1.71
CA VAL A 519 -10.83 0.94 -2.61
C VAL A 519 -9.77 1.96 -3.04
N ALA A 520 -10.18 3.19 -3.36
CA ALA A 520 -9.29 4.29 -3.76
C ALA A 520 -8.34 4.78 -2.65
N ALA A 521 -8.68 4.55 -1.38
CA ALA A 521 -7.94 4.96 -0.20
C ALA A 521 -7.33 3.77 0.57
N LEU A 522 -7.52 2.52 0.11
CA LEU A 522 -7.00 1.31 0.77
C LEU A 522 -6.17 0.43 -0.18
N ALA A 523 -6.69 0.14 -1.38
CA ALA A 523 -6.06 -0.77 -2.35
C ALA A 523 -6.44 -0.37 -3.80
N PRO A 524 -5.87 0.72 -4.36
CA PRO A 524 -6.20 1.19 -5.71
C PRO A 524 -5.65 0.25 -6.81
N VAL A 525 -6.33 -0.87 -7.04
CA VAL A 525 -5.91 -1.92 -7.99
C VAL A 525 -5.96 -1.44 -9.44
N PRO A 526 -4.87 -1.60 -10.23
CA PRO A 526 -4.83 -1.21 -11.65
C PRO A 526 -5.96 -1.81 -12.50
N GLU A 527 -6.41 -3.00 -12.14
CA GLU A 527 -7.36 -3.81 -12.89
C GLU A 527 -8.82 -3.35 -12.72
N LEU A 528 -9.11 -2.43 -11.78
CA LEU A 528 -10.48 -2.01 -11.45
C LEU A 528 -11.33 -1.54 -12.64
N PRO A 529 -10.82 -0.78 -13.64
CA PRO A 529 -11.61 -0.42 -14.81
C PRO A 529 -12.10 -1.64 -15.60
N ARG A 530 -11.23 -2.65 -15.78
CA ARG A 530 -11.57 -3.91 -16.46
C ARG A 530 -12.49 -4.78 -15.62
N LEU A 531 -12.28 -4.81 -14.31
CA LEU A 531 -13.15 -5.54 -13.38
C LEU A 531 -14.57 -4.97 -13.39
N LEU A 532 -14.73 -3.64 -13.45
CA LEU A 532 -16.04 -2.99 -13.57
C LEU A 532 -16.67 -3.19 -14.96
N SER A 533 -15.90 -3.14 -16.05
CA SER A 533 -16.46 -3.25 -17.41
C SER A 533 -16.80 -4.68 -17.87
N GLY A 534 -16.11 -5.70 -17.35
CA GLY A 534 -16.28 -7.09 -17.80
C GLY A 534 -16.39 -8.15 -16.69
N GLY A 535 -16.22 -7.76 -15.42
CA GLY A 535 -16.18 -8.71 -14.30
C GLY A 535 -17.46 -9.54 -14.16
N HIS A 536 -18.64 -8.93 -14.36
CA HIS A 536 -19.92 -9.63 -14.31
C HIS A 536 -19.99 -10.82 -15.30
N ALA A 537 -19.52 -10.64 -16.53
CA ALA A 537 -19.51 -11.70 -17.53
C ALA A 537 -18.62 -12.89 -17.09
N ALA A 538 -17.41 -12.59 -16.60
CA ALA A 538 -16.41 -13.56 -16.16
C ALA A 538 -16.70 -14.25 -14.80
N GLY A 539 -17.78 -13.88 -14.09
CA GLY A 539 -18.06 -14.42 -12.76
C GLY A 539 -17.21 -13.77 -11.65
N LEU A 540 -16.79 -12.52 -11.89
CA LEU A 540 -16.04 -11.65 -11.00
C LEU A 540 -16.86 -10.38 -10.65
N PRO A 541 -18.08 -10.51 -10.09
CA PRO A 541 -18.90 -9.35 -9.75
C PRO A 541 -18.24 -8.51 -8.65
N ALA A 542 -18.43 -7.19 -8.70
CA ALA A 542 -17.62 -6.26 -7.92
C ALA A 542 -18.42 -5.06 -7.42
N LEU A 543 -18.44 -4.84 -6.11
CA LEU A 543 -18.90 -3.61 -5.48
C LEU A 543 -17.68 -2.73 -5.17
N ALA A 544 -17.46 -1.68 -5.97
CA ALA A 544 -16.43 -0.69 -5.73
C ALA A 544 -17.01 0.49 -4.95
N VAL A 545 -16.61 0.64 -3.68
CA VAL A 545 -17.04 1.78 -2.85
C VAL A 545 -16.03 2.92 -2.98
N LEU A 546 -16.51 4.04 -3.50
CA LEU A 546 -15.74 5.24 -3.80
C LEU A 546 -16.25 6.40 -2.94
N ARG A 547 -15.35 7.29 -2.51
CA ARG A 547 -15.77 8.51 -1.80
C ARG A 547 -16.35 9.54 -2.75
N SER A 548 -15.67 9.77 -3.87
CA SER A 548 -16.05 10.76 -4.87
C SER A 548 -15.44 10.44 -6.24
N PRO A 549 -16.02 10.97 -7.33
CA PRO A 549 -15.48 10.85 -8.69
C PRO A 549 -14.06 11.42 -8.83
N GLU A 550 -13.74 12.49 -8.13
CA GLU A 550 -12.43 13.16 -8.17
C GLU A 550 -11.34 12.27 -7.57
N GLN A 551 -11.66 11.59 -6.45
CA GLN A 551 -10.74 10.62 -5.83
C GLN A 551 -10.47 9.44 -6.78
N ALA A 552 -11.49 8.95 -7.47
CA ALA A 552 -11.34 7.88 -8.47
C ALA A 552 -10.51 8.34 -9.68
N LEU A 553 -10.80 9.53 -10.25
CA LEU A 553 -10.01 10.09 -11.36
C LEU A 553 -8.55 10.32 -10.97
N ALA A 554 -8.28 10.77 -9.74
CA ALA A 554 -6.90 10.94 -9.25
C ALA A 554 -6.09 9.63 -9.22
N ARG A 555 -6.75 8.48 -9.01
CA ARG A 555 -6.12 7.15 -8.97
C ARG A 555 -6.04 6.50 -10.36
N TRP A 556 -7.16 6.37 -11.05
CA TRP A 556 -7.27 5.60 -12.29
C TRP A 556 -7.12 6.45 -13.57
N GLN A 557 -7.36 7.76 -13.50
CA GLN A 557 -7.32 8.69 -14.65
C GLN A 557 -8.36 8.38 -15.74
N VAL A 558 -9.32 7.50 -15.43
CA VAL A 558 -10.49 7.16 -16.25
C VAL A 558 -11.75 7.19 -15.37
N PRO A 559 -12.91 7.57 -15.92
CA PRO A 559 -14.16 7.67 -15.17
C PRO A 559 -14.79 6.29 -14.94
N LEU A 560 -14.25 5.54 -13.96
CA LEU A 560 -14.62 4.14 -13.64
C LEU A 560 -16.12 3.81 -13.66
N TRP A 561 -16.96 4.76 -13.25
CA TRP A 561 -18.40 4.59 -13.14
C TRP A 561 -19.11 4.53 -14.50
N GLN A 562 -18.48 4.99 -15.60
CA GLN A 562 -19.08 4.90 -16.93
C GLN A 562 -19.27 3.45 -17.36
N ASP A 563 -18.29 2.60 -17.08
CA ASP A 563 -18.26 1.18 -17.49
C ASP A 563 -18.87 0.20 -16.48
N ALA A 564 -19.25 0.66 -15.28
CA ALA A 564 -19.92 -0.20 -14.30
C ALA A 564 -21.39 -0.47 -14.69
N ASP A 565 -21.88 -1.70 -14.48
CA ASP A 565 -23.28 -2.08 -14.78
C ASP A 565 -24.30 -1.17 -14.08
N VAL A 566 -23.98 -0.72 -12.87
CA VAL A 566 -24.86 0.09 -12.01
C VAL A 566 -24.05 1.17 -11.28
N ARG A 567 -24.59 2.38 -11.25
CA ARG A 567 -24.05 3.54 -10.51
C ARG A 567 -24.98 3.84 -9.35
N LEU A 568 -24.43 4.07 -8.17
CA LEU A 568 -25.21 4.20 -6.93
C LEU A 568 -24.70 5.36 -6.08
N ALA A 569 -25.60 6.03 -5.38
CA ALA A 569 -25.28 7.03 -4.36
C ALA A 569 -25.94 6.68 -3.04
N LEU A 570 -25.17 6.56 -1.95
CA LEU A 570 -25.72 6.29 -0.62
C LEU A 570 -26.12 7.60 0.07
N GLY A 571 -27.42 7.78 0.29
CA GLY A 571 -28.00 8.96 0.92
C GLY A 571 -28.08 10.18 0.01
N ALA A 572 -29.11 11.00 0.22
CA ALA A 572 -29.43 12.14 -0.64
C ALA A 572 -28.33 13.21 -0.69
N GLU A 573 -27.58 13.41 0.40
CA GLU A 573 -26.44 14.34 0.43
C GLU A 573 -25.33 13.92 -0.55
N THR A 574 -24.96 12.63 -0.55
CA THR A 574 -23.95 12.11 -1.49
C THR A 574 -24.43 12.29 -2.93
N ALA A 575 -25.68 11.92 -3.22
CA ALA A 575 -26.27 12.06 -4.55
C ALA A 575 -26.26 13.52 -5.04
N ALA A 576 -26.61 14.48 -4.18
CA ALA A 576 -26.62 15.91 -4.51
C ALA A 576 -25.21 16.50 -4.76
N THR A 577 -24.15 15.83 -4.28
CA THR A 577 -22.75 16.25 -4.54
C THR A 577 -22.15 15.63 -5.79
N LEU A 578 -22.82 14.68 -6.46
CA LEU A 578 -22.27 14.05 -7.65
C LEU A 578 -22.27 15.03 -8.85
N PRO A 579 -21.17 15.11 -9.62
CA PRO A 579 -21.11 15.91 -10.82
C PRO A 579 -21.99 15.31 -11.93
N PRO A 580 -22.47 16.11 -12.89
CA PRO A 580 -23.27 15.61 -14.02
C PRO A 580 -22.61 14.54 -14.89
N SER A 581 -21.29 14.33 -14.73
CA SER A 581 -20.53 13.25 -15.38
C SER A 581 -20.78 11.86 -14.77
N VAL A 582 -21.53 11.76 -13.66
CA VAL A 582 -22.07 10.50 -13.11
C VAL A 582 -23.60 10.48 -13.36
N PRO A 583 -24.06 10.32 -14.61
CA PRO A 583 -25.50 10.26 -14.89
C PRO A 583 -26.11 8.98 -14.31
N ASP A 584 -27.39 9.10 -13.93
CA ASP A 584 -28.27 7.99 -13.55
C ASP A 584 -27.81 7.17 -12.33
N ALA A 585 -27.11 7.81 -11.39
CA ALA A 585 -26.78 7.20 -10.11
C ALA A 585 -28.07 6.95 -9.30
N VAL A 586 -28.44 5.69 -9.10
CA VAL A 586 -29.64 5.34 -8.32
C VAL A 586 -29.39 5.65 -6.85
N LEU A 587 -30.30 6.42 -6.25
CA LEU A 587 -30.26 6.77 -4.83
C LEU A 587 -30.59 5.53 -3.98
N LEU A 588 -29.68 5.16 -3.09
CA LEU A 588 -29.93 4.20 -2.01
C LEU A 588 -30.23 4.96 -0.71
N PRO A 589 -31.44 4.82 -0.13
CA PRO A 589 -31.88 5.30 1.20
C PRO A 589 -31.08 6.43 1.88
#